data_AF-A0A060SH20-F1
#
_entry.id   AF-A0A060SH20-F1
#
_cell.length_a   1.000
_cell.length_b   1.000
_cell.length_c   1.000
_cell.angle_alpha   90.00
_cell.angle_beta   90.00
_cell.angle_gamma   90.00
#
_symmetry.space_group_name_H-M   'P 1'
#
loop_
_entity.id
_entity.type
_entity.pdbx_description
1 polymer ?
#
loop_
_entity_poly.entity_id
_entity_poly.type
_entity_poly.pdbx_seq_one_letter_code
_entity_poly.pdbx_strand_id
1 'polypeptide(L)'
;MSITSTTPQSDATSAATTYYGPAELAGVTALVVAGAISGVAVLPVLVAARWRSDNLRNTRILPFLVSLLLANMIQAIATLMNSRWARERIVVDGPFCRAQGGIKQTGNVATAIWSFTLSLHVFILLFFRASVSRTLCWALLSFGWFWVFFIVVIGPTAIESPAKGPYFGPTGYWCWITEHYPREQFFLEYFFEFLSAGSSFVLYTAVLLRVRGNLVRTSEKWHLRFVPHGERWKLAIRRDAIDGYMMRVAARIVWYPVAYAIILLPVTITRFVAFSGHAVPFRATIFADFVFNLQGVVNVALLLTTNRFVPDTGVLPIYTPRKHVSMSSPEALGITPFLLPPPKALSMNCAPGALAPAPPQLEIHNAEADDTSSAGRPASCASFNSMDSRTPLVRTA
;
A
#
# COMPACT_ATOMS: atom_id res chain seq x y z
N MET A 1 59.58 -5.55 -53.67
CA MET A 1 59.77 -5.89 -52.24
C MET A 1 58.92 -4.92 -51.45
N SER A 2 57.67 -5.30 -51.19
CA SER A 2 56.69 -4.46 -50.50
C SER A 2 56.64 -4.88 -49.04
N ILE A 3 56.87 -3.93 -48.15
CA ILE A 3 56.93 -4.09 -46.70
C ILE A 3 55.50 -4.26 -46.20
N THR A 4 55.17 -5.46 -45.72
CA THR A 4 53.90 -5.77 -45.07
C THR A 4 53.96 -5.28 -43.62
N SER A 5 53.30 -4.16 -43.33
CA SER A 5 53.10 -3.68 -41.96
C SER A 5 52.06 -4.56 -41.26
N THR A 6 52.48 -5.29 -40.23
CA THR A 6 51.62 -6.00 -39.29
C THR A 6 51.01 -5.00 -38.29
N THR A 7 49.72 -4.69 -38.43
CA THR A 7 48.92 -4.06 -37.37
C THR A 7 48.41 -5.14 -36.41
N PRO A 8 48.52 -4.98 -35.08
CA PRO A 8 48.01 -5.96 -34.12
C PRO A 8 46.48 -5.86 -34.01
N GLN A 9 45.84 -7.03 -34.06
CA GLN A 9 44.42 -7.25 -33.72
C GLN A 9 44.12 -6.71 -32.30
N SER A 10 43.21 -5.74 -32.23
CA SER A 10 42.61 -5.28 -30.97
C SER A 10 41.39 -6.16 -30.64
N ASP A 11 41.62 -7.37 -30.16
CA ASP A 11 40.60 -8.20 -29.52
C ASP A 11 40.63 -7.94 -28.00
N ALA A 12 39.78 -7.02 -27.54
CA ALA A 12 39.33 -6.96 -26.14
C ALA A 12 38.10 -6.06 -26.02
N THR A 13 36.96 -6.72 -25.85
CA THR A 13 35.69 -6.24 -25.28
C THR A 13 35.90 -5.26 -24.12
N SER A 14 35.93 -3.97 -24.43
CA SER A 14 36.01 -2.91 -23.43
C SER A 14 34.60 -2.57 -22.96
N ALA A 15 34.18 -3.12 -21.82
CA ALA A 15 33.07 -2.56 -21.06
C ALA A 15 33.35 -1.06 -20.86
N ALA A 16 32.42 -0.21 -21.32
CA ALA A 16 32.61 1.24 -21.31
C ALA A 16 32.92 1.71 -19.87
N THR A 17 34.18 2.08 -19.65
CA THR A 17 34.66 2.51 -18.34
C THR A 17 34.38 4.00 -18.20
N THR A 18 33.45 4.35 -17.31
CA THR A 18 33.03 5.74 -17.13
C THR A 18 33.88 6.40 -16.05
N TYR A 19 34.64 7.43 -16.44
CA TYR A 19 35.38 8.30 -15.51
C TYR A 19 34.51 9.47 -15.06
N TYR A 20 34.66 9.89 -13.81
CA TYR A 20 33.88 10.97 -13.23
C TYR A 20 34.63 12.31 -13.29
N GLY A 21 34.03 13.27 -13.99
CA GLY A 21 34.34 14.68 -13.82
C GLY A 21 33.70 15.26 -12.55
N PRO A 22 33.85 16.57 -12.31
CA PRO A 22 33.28 17.23 -11.14
C PRO A 22 31.75 17.13 -11.05
N ALA A 23 31.06 17.19 -12.20
CA ALA A 23 29.60 17.11 -12.25
C ALA A 23 29.10 15.68 -11.97
N GLU A 24 29.77 14.68 -12.53
CA GLU A 24 29.48 13.26 -12.34
C GLU A 24 29.67 12.88 -10.88
N LEU A 25 30.80 13.30 -10.29
CA LEU A 25 31.08 13.10 -8.87
C LEU A 25 29.99 13.71 -7.97
N ALA A 26 29.60 14.96 -8.23
CA ALA A 26 28.55 15.63 -7.45
C ALA A 26 27.21 14.89 -7.58
N GLY A 27 26.84 14.47 -8.79
CA GLY A 27 25.60 13.73 -9.04
C GLY A 27 25.56 12.38 -8.35
N VAL A 28 26.61 11.58 -8.49
CA VAL A 28 26.71 10.26 -7.82
C VAL A 28 26.76 10.41 -6.31
N THR A 29 27.44 11.43 -5.79
CA THR A 29 27.44 11.73 -4.34
C THR A 29 26.04 12.11 -3.86
N ALA A 30 25.28 12.88 -4.62
CA ALA A 30 23.88 13.20 -4.28
C ALA A 30 23.01 11.94 -4.20
N LEU A 31 23.22 10.95 -5.09
CA LEU A 31 22.53 9.66 -5.00
C LEU A 31 22.89 8.91 -3.72
N VAL A 32 24.18 8.87 -3.36
CA VAL A 32 24.64 8.25 -2.09
C VAL A 32 23.94 8.92 -0.89
N VAL A 33 23.85 10.25 -0.89
CA VAL A 33 23.14 11.00 0.17
C VAL A 33 21.66 10.63 0.19
N ALA A 34 20.97 10.57 -0.95
CA ALA A 34 19.56 10.14 -1.01
C ALA A 34 19.36 8.72 -0.45
N GLY A 35 20.24 7.79 -0.83
CA GLY A 35 20.26 6.43 -0.30
C GLY A 35 20.47 6.40 1.22
N ALA A 36 21.40 7.20 1.74
CA ALA A 36 21.64 7.33 3.17
C ALA A 36 20.41 7.86 3.92
N ILE A 37 19.77 8.91 3.41
CA ILE A 37 18.55 9.50 4.01
C ILE A 37 17.42 8.46 4.03
N SER A 38 17.18 7.75 2.92
CA SER A 38 16.19 6.67 2.89
C SER A 38 16.53 5.54 3.85
N GLY A 39 17.79 5.09 3.91
CA GLY A 39 18.22 4.04 4.85
C GLY A 39 18.01 4.45 6.31
N VAL A 40 18.41 5.66 6.69
CA VAL A 40 18.24 6.21 8.04
C VAL A 40 16.75 6.39 8.40
N ALA A 41 15.90 6.74 7.44
CA ALA A 41 14.46 6.84 7.67
C ALA A 41 13.81 5.46 7.90
N VAL A 42 14.20 4.46 7.11
CA VAL A 42 13.56 3.14 7.08
C VAL A 42 14.05 2.23 8.22
N LEU A 43 15.34 2.28 8.57
CA LEU A 43 15.95 1.36 9.54
C LEU A 43 15.26 1.38 10.92
N PRO A 44 15.01 2.55 11.56
CA PRO A 44 14.38 2.59 12.87
C PRO A 44 12.96 2.04 12.85
N VAL A 45 12.24 2.27 11.74
CA VAL A 45 10.88 1.75 11.56
C VAL A 45 10.89 0.23 11.44
N LEU A 46 11.82 -0.36 10.68
CA LEU A 46 11.93 -1.82 10.57
C LEU A 46 12.29 -2.47 11.91
N VAL A 47 13.19 -1.85 12.68
CA VAL A 47 13.55 -2.32 14.03
C VAL A 47 12.35 -2.20 14.98
N ALA A 48 11.67 -1.05 14.98
CA ALA A 48 10.51 -0.81 15.84
C ALA A 48 9.26 -1.60 15.43
N ALA A 49 9.10 -1.94 14.13
CA ALA A 49 7.99 -2.77 13.65
C ALA A 49 7.97 -4.15 14.32
N ARG A 50 9.13 -4.63 14.79
CA ARG A 50 9.25 -5.85 15.59
C ARG A 50 8.60 -5.73 16.98
N TRP A 51 8.39 -4.50 17.48
CA TRP A 51 7.98 -4.21 18.85
C TRP A 51 6.69 -3.38 19.00
N ARG A 52 6.22 -2.66 17.98
CA ARG A 52 5.26 -1.54 18.17
C ARG A 52 3.93 -1.56 17.41
N SER A 53 3.50 -2.65 16.78
CA SER A 53 2.29 -2.62 15.94
C SER A 53 1.07 -3.35 16.54
N ASP A 54 0.46 -2.78 17.56
CA ASP A 54 -0.89 -3.18 17.99
C ASP A 54 -1.97 -2.54 17.09
N ASN A 55 -1.82 -1.26 16.72
CA ASN A 55 -2.85 -0.47 16.03
C ASN A 55 -3.19 -0.90 14.59
N LEU A 56 -2.28 -1.57 13.86
CA LEU A 56 -2.50 -2.04 12.47
C LEU A 56 -2.66 -3.56 12.36
N ARG A 57 -2.61 -4.28 13.49
CA ARG A 57 -2.51 -5.74 13.53
C ARG A 57 -3.75 -6.44 12.96
N ASN A 58 -4.92 -5.82 13.10
CA ASN A 58 -6.19 -6.41 12.65
C ASN A 58 -6.42 -6.33 11.13
N THR A 59 -5.75 -5.43 10.41
CA THR A 59 -5.98 -5.26 8.95
C THR A 59 -5.14 -6.19 8.07
N ARG A 60 -4.21 -6.97 8.65
CA ARG A 60 -3.31 -7.89 7.92
C ARG A 60 -2.46 -7.20 6.82
N ILE A 61 -2.35 -5.87 6.85
CA ILE A 61 -1.60 -5.07 5.87
C ILE A 61 -0.12 -4.91 6.24
N LEU A 62 0.20 -5.03 7.52
CA LEU A 62 1.55 -4.84 8.06
C LEU A 62 2.62 -5.69 7.37
N PRO A 63 2.42 -6.99 7.06
CA PRO A 63 3.44 -7.79 6.37
C PRO A 63 3.83 -7.24 4.98
N PHE A 64 2.88 -6.66 4.25
CA PHE A 64 3.14 -6.05 2.95
C PHE A 64 3.89 -4.72 3.09
N LEU A 65 3.53 -3.90 4.08
CA LEU A 65 4.24 -2.65 4.40
C LEU A 65 5.68 -2.93 4.85
N VAL A 66 5.89 -3.92 5.71
CA VAL A 66 7.24 -4.33 6.15
C VAL A 66 8.05 -4.83 4.96
N SER A 67 7.46 -5.61 4.06
CA SER A 67 8.15 -6.05 2.84
C SER A 67 8.51 -4.90 1.90
N LEU A 68 7.63 -3.91 1.76
CA LEU A 68 7.90 -2.69 1.00
C LEU A 68 9.06 -1.88 1.60
N LEU A 69 9.08 -1.70 2.92
CA LEU A 69 10.16 -1.03 3.63
C LEU A 69 11.48 -1.83 3.54
N LEU A 70 11.43 -3.15 3.60
CA LEU A 70 12.59 -4.01 3.38
C LEU A 70 13.14 -3.84 1.96
N ALA A 71 12.26 -3.76 0.94
CA ALA A 71 12.68 -3.46 -0.42
C ALA A 71 13.37 -2.09 -0.55
N ASN A 72 12.83 -1.04 0.11
CA ASN A 72 13.48 0.28 0.12
C ASN A 72 14.82 0.27 0.87
N MET A 73 14.98 -0.57 1.90
CA MET A 73 16.28 -0.78 2.56
C MET A 73 17.29 -1.41 1.60
N ILE A 74 16.90 -2.45 0.86
CA ILE A 74 17.75 -3.10 -0.14
C ILE A 74 18.15 -2.09 -1.24
N GLN A 75 17.21 -1.30 -1.72
CA GLN A 75 17.45 -0.22 -2.69
C GLN A 75 18.41 0.86 -2.14
N ALA A 76 18.24 1.25 -0.88
CA ALA A 76 19.14 2.19 -0.21
C ALA A 76 20.57 1.64 -0.09
N ILE A 77 20.73 0.35 0.25
CA ILE A 77 22.03 -0.32 0.29
C ILE A 77 22.71 -0.29 -1.08
N ALA A 78 22.02 -0.69 -2.15
CA ALA A 78 22.56 -0.65 -3.51
C ALA A 78 23.00 0.77 -3.93
N THR A 79 22.26 1.77 -3.46
CA THR A 79 22.55 3.19 -3.74
C THR A 79 23.76 3.68 -2.95
N LEU A 80 23.90 3.26 -1.68
CA LEU A 80 25.06 3.56 -0.85
C LEU A 80 26.35 2.93 -1.41
N MET A 81 26.26 1.80 -2.11
CA MET A 81 27.42 1.19 -2.80
C MET A 81 28.05 2.12 -3.84
N ASN A 82 27.32 3.11 -4.38
CA ASN A 82 27.88 4.14 -5.26
C ASN A 82 28.94 5.02 -4.56
N SER A 83 29.04 5.00 -3.23
CA SER A 83 30.09 5.70 -2.49
C SER A 83 31.49 5.24 -2.91
N ARG A 84 31.63 3.97 -3.28
CA ARG A 84 32.87 3.44 -3.84
C ARG A 84 33.22 4.15 -5.14
N TRP A 85 32.27 4.24 -6.07
CA TRP A 85 32.48 4.88 -7.37
C TRP A 85 32.74 6.37 -7.24
N ALA A 86 32.08 7.05 -6.30
CA ALA A 86 32.37 8.45 -6.00
C ALA A 86 33.82 8.65 -5.50
N ARG A 87 34.33 7.73 -4.67
CA ARG A 87 35.71 7.78 -4.16
C ARG A 87 36.74 7.46 -5.24
N GLU A 88 36.49 6.41 -6.04
CA GLU A 88 37.40 5.94 -7.08
C GLU A 88 37.33 6.79 -8.36
N ARG A 89 36.26 7.58 -8.53
CA ARG A 89 35.95 8.39 -9.72
C ARG A 89 35.86 7.59 -11.01
N ILE A 90 35.56 6.31 -10.89
CA ILE A 90 35.47 5.38 -11.99
C ILE A 90 34.54 4.23 -11.60
N VAL A 91 33.81 3.69 -12.57
CA VAL A 91 33.04 2.45 -12.41
C VAL A 91 33.78 1.34 -13.14
N VAL A 92 34.13 0.30 -12.40
CA VAL A 92 34.85 -0.87 -12.94
C VAL A 92 34.03 -2.13 -12.79
N ASP A 93 34.09 -3.01 -13.79
CA ASP A 93 33.50 -4.34 -13.66
C ASP A 93 34.22 -5.15 -12.58
N GLY A 94 33.47 -6.03 -11.92
CA GLY A 94 33.99 -6.93 -10.89
C GLY A 94 32.92 -7.40 -9.92
N PRO A 95 33.28 -8.23 -8.93
CA PRO A 95 32.31 -8.83 -8.01
C PRO A 95 31.46 -7.80 -7.26
N PHE A 96 32.06 -6.67 -6.87
CA PHE A 96 31.34 -5.58 -6.20
C PHE A 96 30.29 -4.93 -7.11
N CYS A 97 30.64 -4.69 -8.37
CA CYS A 97 29.75 -4.13 -9.38
C CYS A 97 28.57 -5.06 -9.68
N ARG A 98 28.86 -6.35 -9.85
CA ARG A 98 27.83 -7.39 -10.08
C ARG A 98 26.89 -7.54 -8.89
N ALA A 99 27.43 -7.55 -7.67
CA ALA A 99 26.63 -7.55 -6.45
C ALA A 99 25.76 -6.30 -6.34
N GLN A 100 26.30 -5.12 -6.64
CA GLN A 100 25.52 -3.89 -6.67
C GLN A 100 24.36 -3.98 -7.66
N GLY A 101 24.61 -4.45 -8.89
CA GLY A 101 23.59 -4.63 -9.91
C GLY A 101 22.44 -5.53 -9.45
N GLY A 102 22.78 -6.69 -8.86
CA GLY A 102 21.78 -7.62 -8.32
C GLY A 102 21.00 -7.07 -7.14
N ILE A 103 21.65 -6.40 -6.19
CA ILE A 103 20.99 -5.77 -5.03
C ILE A 103 20.10 -4.61 -5.50
N LYS A 104 20.56 -3.82 -6.48
CA LYS A 104 19.79 -2.72 -7.09
C LYS A 104 18.51 -3.25 -7.73
N GLN A 105 18.63 -4.26 -8.61
CA GLN A 105 17.47 -4.89 -9.25
C GLN A 105 16.51 -5.49 -8.21
N THR A 106 17.05 -6.16 -7.18
CA THR A 106 16.24 -6.71 -6.07
C THR A 106 15.41 -5.62 -5.39
N GLY A 107 16.03 -4.51 -5.02
CA GLY A 107 15.36 -3.39 -4.35
C GLY A 107 14.26 -2.76 -5.22
N ASN A 108 14.57 -2.53 -6.50
CA ASN A 108 13.65 -1.90 -7.46
C ASN A 108 12.44 -2.81 -7.75
N VAL A 109 12.68 -4.06 -8.14
CA VAL A 109 11.63 -5.04 -8.45
C VAL A 109 10.77 -5.35 -7.22
N ALA A 110 11.38 -5.53 -6.05
CA ALA A 110 10.62 -5.75 -4.82
C ALA A 110 9.76 -4.53 -4.47
N THR A 111 10.26 -3.31 -4.64
CA THR A 111 9.48 -2.10 -4.40
C THR A 111 8.26 -2.04 -5.32
N ALA A 112 8.42 -2.38 -6.60
CA ALA A 112 7.32 -2.45 -7.55
C ALA A 112 6.25 -3.49 -7.16
N ILE A 113 6.68 -4.72 -6.86
CA ILE A 113 5.80 -5.85 -6.50
C ILE A 113 5.04 -5.56 -5.20
N TRP A 114 5.72 -5.07 -4.16
CA TRP A 114 5.07 -4.77 -2.88
C TRP A 114 4.17 -3.54 -2.94
N SER A 115 4.52 -2.53 -3.74
CA SER A 115 3.63 -1.38 -4.00
C SER A 115 2.34 -1.82 -4.70
N PHE A 116 2.44 -2.69 -5.70
CA PHE A 116 1.27 -3.27 -6.37
C PHE A 116 0.45 -4.13 -5.42
N THR A 117 1.09 -5.00 -4.64
CA THR A 117 0.42 -5.87 -3.68
C THR A 117 -0.37 -5.06 -2.65
N LEU A 118 0.20 -3.96 -2.17
CA LEU A 118 -0.46 -3.03 -1.27
C LEU A 118 -1.68 -2.37 -1.94
N SER A 119 -1.52 -1.91 -3.18
CA SER A 119 -2.60 -1.35 -4.00
C SER A 119 -3.77 -2.33 -4.18
N LEU A 120 -3.46 -3.58 -4.52
CA LEU A 120 -4.43 -4.66 -4.69
C LEU A 120 -5.14 -4.99 -3.36
N HIS A 121 -4.40 -5.04 -2.26
CA HIS A 121 -4.97 -5.28 -0.94
C HIS A 121 -5.98 -4.20 -0.55
N VAL A 122 -5.61 -2.92 -0.73
CA VAL A 122 -6.50 -1.78 -0.49
C VAL A 122 -7.70 -1.81 -1.41
N PHE A 123 -7.50 -2.16 -2.68
CA PHE A 123 -8.58 -2.31 -3.64
C PHE A 123 -9.59 -3.37 -3.19
N ILE A 124 -9.14 -4.56 -2.77
CA ILE A 124 -10.03 -5.61 -2.28
C ILE A 124 -10.81 -5.13 -1.04
N LEU A 125 -10.15 -4.43 -0.12
CA LEU A 125 -10.78 -3.86 1.06
C LEU A 125 -11.81 -2.77 0.73
N LEU A 126 -11.55 -1.89 -0.24
CA LEU A 126 -12.43 -0.76 -0.55
C LEU A 126 -13.53 -1.10 -1.55
N PHE A 127 -13.18 -1.84 -2.59
CA PHE A 127 -14.07 -2.12 -3.73
C PHE A 127 -14.97 -3.30 -3.43
N PHE A 128 -14.38 -4.44 -3.03
CA PHE A 128 -15.12 -5.65 -2.69
C PHE A 128 -15.57 -5.69 -1.23
N ARG A 129 -15.01 -4.84 -0.36
CA ARG A 129 -15.28 -4.85 1.09
C ARG A 129 -15.01 -6.23 1.72
N ALA A 130 -13.99 -6.92 1.21
CA ALA A 130 -13.61 -8.25 1.62
C ALA A 130 -12.27 -8.22 2.36
N SER A 131 -12.17 -8.95 3.48
CA SER A 131 -10.89 -9.15 4.15
C SER A 131 -10.09 -10.25 3.48
N VAL A 132 -8.79 -10.03 3.27
CA VAL A 132 -7.87 -11.08 2.78
C VAL A 132 -7.67 -12.13 3.87
N SER A 133 -7.84 -13.41 3.56
CA SER A 133 -7.63 -14.51 4.52
C SER A 133 -6.17 -14.59 5.00
N ARG A 134 -5.92 -15.14 6.19
CA ARG A 134 -4.55 -15.30 6.71
C ARG A 134 -3.70 -16.17 5.79
N THR A 135 -4.26 -17.27 5.29
CA THR A 135 -3.59 -18.18 4.35
C THR A 135 -3.21 -17.48 3.06
N LEU A 136 -4.13 -16.69 2.49
CA LEU A 136 -3.85 -15.93 1.27
C LEU A 136 -2.78 -14.85 1.52
N CYS A 137 -2.79 -14.19 2.68
CA CYS A 137 -1.75 -13.22 3.03
C CYS A 137 -0.35 -13.84 3.06
N TRP A 138 -0.18 -15.00 3.69
CA TRP A 138 1.11 -15.70 3.72
C TRP A 138 1.48 -16.26 2.34
N ALA A 139 0.52 -16.78 1.58
CA ALA A 139 0.75 -17.24 0.21
C ALA A 139 1.25 -16.10 -0.69
N LEU A 140 0.60 -14.93 -0.65
CA LEU A 140 1.04 -13.74 -1.38
C LEU A 140 2.41 -13.24 -0.93
N LEU A 141 2.70 -13.31 0.38
CA LEU A 141 4.00 -12.93 0.92
C LEU A 141 5.12 -13.82 0.38
N SER A 142 4.94 -15.14 0.46
CA SER A 142 5.90 -16.11 -0.05
C SER A 142 6.06 -16.03 -1.56
N PHE A 143 4.95 -15.90 -2.29
CA PHE A 143 4.94 -15.77 -3.75
C PHE A 143 5.66 -14.50 -4.21
N GLY A 144 5.39 -13.36 -3.56
CA GLY A 144 6.03 -12.09 -3.91
C GLY A 144 7.55 -12.13 -3.77
N TRP A 145 8.07 -12.62 -2.63
CA TRP A 145 9.51 -12.74 -2.43
C TRP A 145 10.15 -13.81 -3.32
N PHE A 146 9.45 -14.92 -3.56
CA PHE A 146 9.89 -15.93 -4.53
C PHE A 146 10.06 -15.33 -5.92
N TRP A 147 9.10 -14.53 -6.40
CA TRP A 147 9.20 -13.88 -7.70
C TRP A 147 10.33 -12.85 -7.78
N VAL A 148 10.52 -12.04 -6.73
CA VAL A 148 11.67 -11.11 -6.67
C VAL A 148 12.97 -11.89 -6.82
N PHE A 149 13.14 -12.97 -6.04
CA PHE A 149 14.33 -13.81 -6.11
C PHE A 149 14.51 -14.43 -7.50
N PHE A 150 13.44 -15.00 -8.07
CA PHE A 150 13.46 -15.61 -9.40
C PHE A 150 13.88 -14.61 -10.49
N ILE A 151 13.29 -13.40 -10.52
CA ILE A 151 13.57 -12.35 -11.51
C ILE A 151 15.03 -11.90 -11.47
N VAL A 152 15.62 -11.81 -10.28
CA VAL A 152 17.02 -11.36 -10.13
C VAL A 152 18.00 -12.48 -10.47
N VAL A 153 17.67 -13.73 -10.13
CA VAL A 153 18.57 -14.88 -10.32
C VAL A 153 18.55 -15.38 -11.78
N ILE A 154 17.42 -15.30 -12.48
CA ILE A 154 17.32 -15.83 -13.85
C ILE A 154 18.27 -15.14 -14.84
N GLY A 155 18.55 -13.85 -14.65
CA GLY A 155 19.51 -13.08 -15.44
C GLY A 155 20.90 -13.73 -15.50
N PRO A 156 21.65 -13.74 -14.38
CA PRO A 156 23.00 -14.31 -14.34
C PRO A 156 23.04 -15.84 -14.51
N THR A 157 21.96 -16.58 -14.21
CA THR A 157 21.99 -18.05 -14.25
C THR A 157 21.54 -18.68 -15.56
N ALA A 158 20.60 -18.06 -16.28
CA ALA A 158 20.00 -18.64 -17.48
C ALA A 158 20.12 -17.75 -18.73
N ILE A 159 20.30 -16.43 -18.56
CA ILE A 159 20.32 -15.47 -19.68
C ILE A 159 21.74 -15.00 -20.00
N GLU A 160 22.62 -14.95 -18.99
CA GLU A 160 24.03 -14.65 -19.18
C GLU A 160 24.66 -15.59 -20.21
N SER A 161 25.40 -15.04 -21.17
CA SER A 161 26.05 -15.85 -22.20
C SER A 161 27.42 -15.28 -22.57
N PRO A 162 28.41 -16.13 -22.91
CA PRO A 162 29.74 -15.67 -23.28
C PRO A 162 29.74 -14.69 -24.45
N ALA A 163 28.76 -14.79 -25.35
CA ALA A 163 28.62 -13.92 -26.51
C ALA A 163 28.19 -12.48 -26.16
N LYS A 164 27.47 -12.29 -25.06
CA LYS A 164 26.96 -10.98 -24.62
C LYS A 164 27.74 -10.39 -23.44
N GLY A 165 28.58 -11.19 -22.78
CA GLY A 165 29.34 -10.78 -21.60
C GLY A 165 28.53 -10.89 -20.30
N PRO A 166 29.00 -10.27 -19.21
CA PRO A 166 28.36 -10.38 -17.90
C PRO A 166 26.97 -9.72 -17.90
N TYR A 167 26.00 -10.37 -17.23
CA TYR A 167 24.62 -9.86 -17.15
C TYR A 167 24.53 -8.58 -16.31
N PHE A 168 25.18 -8.56 -15.15
CA PHE A 168 25.37 -7.35 -14.35
C PHE A 168 26.74 -6.75 -14.60
N GLY A 169 26.82 -5.44 -14.70
CA GLY A 169 28.07 -4.74 -14.95
C GLY A 169 27.90 -3.22 -14.98
N PRO A 170 28.94 -2.48 -15.38
CA PRO A 170 28.88 -1.02 -15.50
C PRO A 170 27.85 -0.60 -16.56
N THR A 171 26.91 0.26 -16.16
CA THR A 171 25.90 0.86 -17.05
C THR A 171 25.92 2.38 -16.86
N GLY A 172 26.95 3.02 -17.41
CA GLY A 172 27.22 4.45 -17.22
C GLY A 172 27.84 4.72 -15.84
N TYR A 173 27.08 5.35 -14.94
CA TYR A 173 27.60 5.88 -13.66
C TYR A 173 27.39 4.94 -12.47
N TRP A 174 26.88 3.73 -12.66
CA TRP A 174 26.70 2.73 -11.60
C TRP A 174 26.65 1.35 -12.23
N CYS A 175 26.52 0.33 -11.40
CA CYS A 175 26.34 -1.03 -11.88
C CYS A 175 24.88 -1.45 -11.89
N TRP A 176 24.49 -2.10 -12.98
CA TRP A 176 23.11 -2.54 -13.25
C TRP A 176 23.10 -3.65 -14.30
N ILE A 177 21.93 -4.02 -14.85
CA ILE A 177 21.81 -4.90 -16.02
C ILE A 177 22.52 -4.20 -17.19
N THR A 178 23.44 -4.89 -17.85
CA THR A 178 24.30 -4.29 -18.89
C THR A 178 23.51 -3.97 -20.17
N GLU A 179 24.02 -3.03 -20.96
CA GLU A 179 23.38 -2.58 -22.21
C GLU A 179 23.34 -3.65 -23.30
N HIS A 180 24.07 -4.76 -23.12
CA HIS A 180 24.00 -5.95 -23.97
C HIS A 180 22.67 -6.74 -23.80
N TYR A 181 21.90 -6.42 -22.76
CA TYR A 181 20.63 -7.06 -22.41
C TYR A 181 19.46 -6.05 -22.34
N PRO A 182 19.17 -5.30 -23.43
CA PRO A 182 18.16 -4.23 -23.39
C PRO A 182 16.73 -4.77 -23.22
N ARG A 183 16.46 -6.00 -23.66
CA ARG A 183 15.14 -6.62 -23.48
C ARG A 183 14.93 -6.97 -22.02
N GLU A 184 15.97 -7.49 -21.38
CA GLU A 184 15.96 -7.90 -19.99
C GLU A 184 15.89 -6.68 -19.06
N GLN A 185 16.58 -5.59 -19.38
CA GLN A 185 16.41 -4.29 -18.73
C GLN A 185 14.93 -3.86 -18.66
N PHE A 186 14.19 -4.07 -19.75
CA PHE A 186 12.77 -3.78 -19.79
C PHE A 186 11.94 -4.84 -19.03
N PHE A 187 12.04 -6.12 -19.41
CA PHE A 187 11.12 -7.16 -18.92
C PHE A 187 11.42 -7.63 -17.48
N LEU A 188 12.65 -7.52 -17.01
CA LEU A 188 13.06 -7.99 -15.67
C LEU A 188 13.20 -6.86 -14.64
N GLU A 189 12.92 -5.61 -15.03
CA GLU A 189 12.85 -4.48 -14.09
C GLU A 189 11.69 -3.53 -14.44
N TYR A 190 11.81 -2.74 -15.51
CA TYR A 190 10.85 -1.66 -15.79
C TYR A 190 9.42 -2.13 -16.03
N PHE A 191 9.24 -3.31 -16.61
CA PHE A 191 7.92 -3.90 -16.83
C PHE A 191 7.14 -4.01 -15.53
N PHE A 192 7.78 -4.46 -14.44
CA PHE A 192 7.13 -4.57 -13.14
C PHE A 192 6.82 -3.20 -12.53
N GLU A 193 7.72 -2.23 -12.72
CA GLU A 193 7.52 -0.87 -12.25
C GLU A 193 6.31 -0.21 -12.93
N PHE A 194 6.24 -0.30 -14.25
CA PHE A 194 5.16 0.24 -15.06
C PHE A 194 3.84 -0.50 -14.85
N LEU A 195 3.88 -1.84 -14.74
CA LEU A 195 2.71 -2.64 -14.42
C LEU A 195 2.15 -2.25 -13.05
N SER A 196 3.02 -2.09 -12.05
CA SER A 196 2.63 -1.69 -10.69
C SER A 196 1.97 -0.30 -10.67
N ALA A 197 2.58 0.69 -11.33
CA ALA A 197 2.03 2.04 -11.40
C ALA A 197 0.74 2.12 -12.23
N GLY A 198 0.73 1.51 -13.41
CA GLY A 198 -0.41 1.52 -14.33
C GLY A 198 -1.63 0.78 -13.78
N SER A 199 -1.43 -0.41 -13.21
CA SER A 199 -2.52 -1.15 -12.56
C SER A 199 -3.05 -0.42 -11.32
N SER A 200 -2.19 0.22 -10.53
CA SER A 200 -2.61 1.04 -9.40
C SER A 200 -3.52 2.18 -9.85
N PHE A 201 -3.18 2.88 -10.93
CA PHE A 201 -4.04 3.94 -11.49
C PHE A 201 -5.45 3.42 -11.85
N VAL A 202 -5.53 2.24 -12.49
CA VAL A 202 -6.81 1.60 -12.83
C VAL A 202 -7.61 1.21 -11.58
N LEU A 203 -6.97 0.54 -10.62
CA LEU A 203 -7.60 0.11 -9.36
C LEU A 203 -8.14 1.29 -8.57
N TYR A 204 -7.38 2.39 -8.47
CA TYR A 204 -7.82 3.59 -7.76
C TYR A 204 -8.92 4.34 -8.49
N THR A 205 -8.89 4.39 -9.82
CA THR A 205 -9.99 4.95 -10.61
C THR A 205 -11.29 4.20 -10.33
N ALA A 206 -11.25 2.87 -10.31
CA ALA A 206 -12.40 2.04 -9.97
C ALA A 206 -12.89 2.26 -8.53
N VAL A 207 -11.98 2.38 -7.56
CA VAL A 207 -12.31 2.73 -6.16
C VAL A 207 -12.99 4.10 -6.08
N LEU A 208 -12.47 5.11 -6.78
CA LEU A 208 -13.05 6.47 -6.78
C LEU A 208 -14.45 6.47 -7.38
N LEU A 209 -14.67 5.75 -8.48
CA LEU A 209 -16.01 5.60 -9.07
C LEU A 209 -16.97 4.89 -8.11
N ARG A 210 -16.50 3.86 -7.41
CA ARG A 210 -17.29 3.13 -6.40
C ARG A 210 -17.65 4.01 -5.21
N VAL A 211 -16.67 4.74 -4.66
CA VAL A 211 -16.82 5.60 -3.48
C VAL A 211 -17.69 6.82 -3.76
N ARG A 212 -17.60 7.40 -4.97
CA ARG A 212 -18.48 8.50 -5.41
C ARG A 212 -19.93 8.03 -5.65
N GLY A 213 -20.18 6.73 -5.58
CA GLY A 213 -21.47 6.13 -5.91
C GLY A 213 -21.79 6.16 -7.40
N ASN A 214 -20.80 6.45 -8.24
CA ASN A 214 -20.93 6.40 -9.69
C ASN A 214 -20.97 4.96 -10.19
N LEU A 215 -20.45 3.99 -9.43
CA LEU A 215 -20.48 2.58 -9.76
C LEU A 215 -21.31 1.81 -8.73
N VAL A 216 -22.51 1.40 -9.12
CA VAL A 216 -23.47 0.68 -8.27
C VAL A 216 -23.67 -0.73 -8.81
N ARG A 217 -23.80 -1.71 -7.90
CA ARG A 217 -24.14 -3.09 -8.24
C ARG A 217 -25.64 -3.27 -7.98
N THR A 218 -26.42 -3.48 -9.03
CA THR A 218 -27.87 -3.73 -8.97
C THR A 218 -28.11 -5.09 -9.61
N SER A 219 -28.78 -6.01 -8.89
CA SER A 219 -29.14 -7.35 -9.40
C SER A 219 -27.97 -8.05 -10.11
N GLU A 220 -26.86 -8.19 -9.38
CA GLU A 220 -25.57 -8.78 -9.81
C GLU A 220 -24.77 -8.06 -10.90
N LYS A 221 -25.36 -7.13 -11.66
CA LYS A 221 -24.67 -6.38 -12.72
C LYS A 221 -24.14 -5.03 -12.22
N TRP A 222 -23.00 -4.62 -12.77
CA TRP A 222 -22.39 -3.32 -12.48
C TRP A 222 -22.92 -2.27 -13.44
N HIS A 223 -23.41 -1.16 -12.90
CA HIS A 223 -23.94 -0.05 -13.68
C HIS A 223 -23.22 1.24 -13.33
N LEU A 224 -22.84 2.00 -14.36
CA LEU A 224 -22.34 3.35 -14.21
C LEU A 224 -23.54 4.31 -14.10
N ARG A 225 -23.59 5.09 -13.02
CA ARG A 225 -24.59 6.14 -12.80
C ARG A 225 -23.86 7.46 -12.61
N PHE A 226 -24.21 8.48 -13.39
CA PHE A 226 -23.78 9.83 -13.10
C PHE A 226 -24.77 10.45 -12.11
N VAL A 227 -24.30 10.85 -10.92
CA VAL A 227 -25.14 11.46 -9.90
C VAL A 227 -25.20 12.98 -10.13
N PRO A 228 -26.38 13.57 -10.42
CA PRO A 228 -26.55 15.01 -10.56
C PRO A 228 -26.17 15.77 -9.28
N HIS A 229 -25.67 17.00 -9.41
CA HIS A 229 -25.13 17.77 -8.29
C HIS A 229 -26.13 18.00 -7.15
N GLY A 230 -27.43 18.09 -7.46
CA GLY A 230 -28.52 18.26 -6.49
C GLY A 230 -28.93 17.00 -5.72
N GLU A 231 -28.46 15.80 -6.12
CA GLU A 231 -28.77 14.54 -5.42
C GLU A 231 -27.59 14.02 -4.57
N ARG A 232 -26.46 14.73 -4.55
CA ARG A 232 -25.26 14.34 -3.78
C ARG A 232 -25.51 14.18 -2.28
N TRP A 233 -26.47 14.92 -1.72
CA TRP A 233 -26.85 14.82 -0.31
C TRP A 233 -27.43 13.44 0.05
N LYS A 234 -28.11 12.77 -0.89
CA LYS A 234 -28.62 11.40 -0.71
C LYS A 234 -27.49 10.38 -0.53
N LEU A 235 -26.28 10.66 -1.03
CA LEU A 235 -25.09 9.85 -0.80
C LEU A 235 -24.38 10.17 0.52
N ALA A 236 -24.55 11.39 1.06
CA ALA A 236 -23.96 11.79 2.33
C ALA A 236 -24.69 11.18 3.54
N ILE A 237 -26.02 11.07 3.47
CA ILE A 237 -26.86 10.41 4.49
C ILE A 237 -26.63 8.88 4.51
N ARG A 238 -26.22 8.32 3.37
CA ARG A 238 -26.01 6.89 3.11
C ARG A 238 -24.67 6.33 3.61
N ARG A 239 -23.81 7.20 4.15
CA ARG A 239 -22.45 6.86 4.58
C ARG A 239 -22.49 6.62 6.09
N ASP A 240 -22.69 5.37 6.50
CA ASP A 240 -22.60 4.99 7.92
C ASP A 240 -21.36 5.57 8.59
N ALA A 241 -21.44 5.88 9.88
CA ALA A 241 -20.27 6.25 10.68
C ALA A 241 -19.12 5.22 10.50
N ILE A 242 -19.47 3.94 10.32
CA ILE A 242 -18.57 2.80 10.05
C ILE A 242 -17.93 2.87 8.66
N ASP A 243 -18.71 3.17 7.61
CA ASP A 243 -18.17 3.48 6.27
C ASP A 243 -17.28 4.73 6.35
N GLY A 244 -17.58 5.70 7.21
CA GLY A 244 -16.74 6.86 7.49
C GLY A 244 -15.35 6.51 8.02
N TYR A 245 -15.25 5.60 9.00
CA TYR A 245 -13.96 5.20 9.59
C TYR A 245 -13.13 4.34 8.63
N MET A 246 -13.72 3.33 7.99
CA MET A 246 -13.00 2.50 7.01
C MET A 246 -12.56 3.31 5.78
N MET A 247 -13.40 4.24 5.32
CA MET A 247 -13.03 5.17 4.25
C MET A 247 -11.90 6.11 4.66
N ARG A 248 -11.80 6.53 5.93
CA ARG A 248 -10.68 7.36 6.42
C ARG A 248 -9.37 6.57 6.40
N VAL A 249 -9.38 5.35 6.94
CA VAL A 249 -8.19 4.47 6.94
C VAL A 249 -7.75 4.22 5.51
N ALA A 250 -8.68 3.80 4.65
CA ALA A 250 -8.35 3.44 3.29
C ALA A 250 -8.00 4.66 2.41
N ALA A 251 -8.62 5.83 2.62
CA ALA A 251 -8.19 7.08 1.97
C ALA A 251 -6.77 7.50 2.34
N ARG A 252 -6.27 7.08 3.52
CA ARG A 252 -4.86 7.29 3.89
C ARG A 252 -3.95 6.26 3.22
N ILE A 253 -4.35 4.98 3.17
CA ILE A 253 -3.52 3.93 2.54
C ILE A 253 -3.47 4.10 1.00
N VAL A 254 -4.48 4.70 0.37
CA VAL A 254 -4.47 5.08 -1.06
C VAL A 254 -3.25 5.93 -1.44
N TRP A 255 -2.69 6.69 -0.49
CA TRP A 255 -1.52 7.53 -0.78
C TRP A 255 -0.24 6.75 -1.06
N TYR A 256 -0.11 5.48 -0.64
CA TYR A 256 1.13 4.73 -0.88
C TYR A 256 1.39 4.49 -2.36
N PRO A 257 0.46 3.93 -3.15
CA PRO A 257 0.77 3.69 -4.56
C PRO A 257 0.68 4.98 -5.40
N VAL A 258 -0.09 5.98 -4.96
CA VAL A 258 -0.07 7.32 -5.57
C VAL A 258 1.30 7.96 -5.42
N ALA A 259 1.88 7.93 -4.22
CA ALA A 259 3.23 8.44 -3.98
C ALA A 259 4.28 7.65 -4.79
N TYR A 260 4.16 6.32 -4.83
CA TYR A 260 5.01 5.49 -5.69
C TYR A 260 4.95 5.92 -7.16
N ALA A 261 3.75 6.11 -7.72
CA ALA A 261 3.59 6.54 -9.11
C ALA A 261 4.21 7.93 -9.37
N ILE A 262 4.05 8.88 -8.44
CA ILE A 262 4.64 10.23 -8.56
C ILE A 262 6.18 10.16 -8.53
N ILE A 263 6.74 9.35 -7.62
CA ILE A 263 8.20 9.22 -7.45
C ILE A 263 8.84 8.44 -8.59
N LEU A 264 8.14 7.46 -9.16
CA LEU A 264 8.58 6.68 -10.32
C LEU A 264 8.53 7.48 -11.63
N LEU A 265 7.67 8.50 -11.73
CA LEU A 265 7.39 9.22 -12.97
C LEU A 265 8.63 9.85 -13.63
N PRO A 266 9.54 10.54 -12.91
CA PRO A 266 10.76 11.07 -13.52
C PRO A 266 11.63 9.98 -14.16
N VAL A 267 11.83 8.86 -13.48
CA VAL A 267 12.60 7.71 -14.01
C VAL A 267 11.93 7.17 -15.25
N THR A 268 10.61 6.97 -15.18
CA THR A 268 9.79 6.54 -16.32
C THR A 268 10.02 7.43 -17.54
N ILE A 269 9.88 8.75 -17.39
CA ILE A 269 10.07 9.69 -18.51
C ILE A 269 11.48 9.55 -19.10
N THR A 270 12.52 9.56 -18.26
CA THR A 270 13.90 9.43 -18.76
C THR A 270 14.13 8.12 -19.51
N ARG A 271 13.54 7.01 -19.05
CA ARG A 271 13.67 5.70 -19.72
C ARG A 271 12.89 5.62 -21.01
N PHE A 272 11.68 6.15 -21.08
CA PHE A 272 10.93 6.21 -22.34
C PHE A 272 11.63 7.07 -23.40
N VAL A 273 12.25 8.18 -23.01
CA VAL A 273 13.07 9.02 -23.92
C VAL A 273 14.27 8.22 -24.43
N ALA A 274 14.98 7.51 -23.55
CA ALA A 274 16.10 6.64 -23.92
C ALA A 274 15.68 5.50 -24.87
N PHE A 275 14.55 4.83 -24.60
CA PHE A 275 14.00 3.77 -25.45
C PHE A 275 13.54 4.30 -26.82
N SER A 276 13.19 5.58 -26.90
CA SER A 276 12.88 6.26 -28.16
C SER A 276 14.15 6.63 -28.96
N GLY A 277 15.33 6.17 -28.52
CA GLY A 277 16.62 6.44 -29.18
C GLY A 277 17.18 7.85 -28.92
N HIS A 278 16.56 8.64 -28.04
CA HIS A 278 17.01 9.99 -27.74
C HIS A 278 17.98 9.99 -26.55
N ALA A 279 19.06 10.77 -26.67
CA ALA A 279 20.01 10.93 -25.58
C ALA A 279 19.36 11.67 -24.39
N VAL A 280 19.49 11.11 -23.20
CA VAL A 280 18.99 11.72 -21.97
C VAL A 280 20.13 12.52 -21.32
N PRO A 281 19.92 13.80 -20.96
CA PRO A 281 20.96 14.58 -20.32
C PRO A 281 21.27 14.03 -18.92
N PHE A 282 22.55 13.94 -18.57
CA PHE A 282 23.04 13.44 -17.28
C PHE A 282 22.28 13.99 -16.07
N ARG A 283 22.05 15.31 -16.05
CA ARG A 283 21.35 15.99 -14.94
C ARG A 283 19.93 15.48 -14.75
N ALA A 284 19.22 15.16 -15.83
CA ALA A 284 17.87 14.62 -15.75
C ALA A 284 17.88 13.19 -15.19
N THR A 285 18.84 12.37 -15.60
CA THR A 285 19.02 11.01 -15.06
C THR A 285 19.32 11.04 -13.56
N ILE A 286 20.28 11.87 -13.12
CA ILE A 286 20.59 12.03 -11.70
C ILE A 286 19.40 12.54 -10.90
N PHE A 287 18.68 13.54 -11.42
CA PHE A 287 17.48 14.05 -10.73
C PHE A 287 16.41 12.96 -10.59
N ALA A 288 16.14 12.22 -11.66
CA ALA A 288 15.17 11.13 -11.65
C ALA A 288 15.55 10.04 -10.65
N ASP A 289 16.80 9.58 -10.67
CA ASP A 289 17.30 8.59 -9.73
C ASP A 289 17.35 9.12 -8.30
N PHE A 290 17.65 10.40 -8.08
CA PHE A 290 17.63 11.02 -6.75
C PHE A 290 16.22 10.97 -6.15
N VAL A 291 15.21 11.39 -6.91
CA VAL A 291 13.81 11.35 -6.49
C VAL A 291 13.38 9.90 -6.21
N PHE A 292 13.72 8.97 -7.10
CA PHE A 292 13.40 7.56 -6.94
C PHE A 292 14.04 6.92 -5.71
N ASN A 293 15.27 7.31 -5.35
CA ASN A 293 15.96 6.81 -4.16
C ASN A 293 15.43 7.41 -2.84
N LEU A 294 14.57 8.43 -2.88
CA LEU A 294 13.86 8.97 -1.71
C LEU A 294 12.56 8.20 -1.37
N GLN A 295 12.25 7.12 -2.10
CA GLN A 295 11.05 6.30 -1.90
C GLN A 295 10.89 5.81 -0.45
N GLY A 296 12.01 5.44 0.21
CA GLY A 296 12.00 5.00 1.60
C GLY A 296 11.52 6.09 2.57
N VAL A 297 11.99 7.32 2.39
CA VAL A 297 11.55 8.49 3.19
C VAL A 297 10.06 8.70 3.05
N VAL A 298 9.54 8.66 1.82
CA VAL A 298 8.12 8.92 1.56
C VAL A 298 7.25 7.81 2.14
N ASN A 299 7.64 6.54 2.00
CA ASN A 299 6.92 5.43 2.61
C ASN A 299 6.91 5.50 4.15
N VAL A 300 8.02 5.92 4.78
CA VAL A 300 8.08 6.15 6.23
C VAL A 300 7.19 7.31 6.65
N ALA A 301 7.23 8.44 5.92
CA ALA A 301 6.38 9.59 6.20
C ALA A 301 4.89 9.21 6.09
N LEU A 302 4.51 8.45 5.07
CA LEU A 302 3.16 7.90 4.91
C LEU A 302 2.78 6.95 6.05
N LEU A 303 3.71 6.12 6.53
CA LEU A 303 3.45 5.22 7.66
C LEU A 303 3.24 5.98 8.96
N LEU A 304 4.11 6.95 9.27
CA LEU A 304 4.00 7.75 10.49
C LEU A 304 2.71 8.58 10.50
N THR A 305 2.37 9.19 9.36
CA THR A 305 1.10 9.93 9.23
C THR A 305 -0.10 8.99 9.32
N THR A 306 -0.07 7.81 8.68
CA THR A 306 -1.14 6.82 8.78
C THR A 306 -1.33 6.36 10.24
N ASN A 307 -0.26 6.02 10.95
CA ASN A 307 -0.33 5.56 12.34
C ASN A 307 -0.80 6.63 13.32
N ARG A 308 -0.44 7.91 13.09
CA ARG A 308 -0.88 9.01 13.97
C ARG A 308 -2.37 9.29 13.88
N PHE A 309 -2.98 9.05 12.71
CA PHE A 309 -4.36 9.44 12.43
C PHE A 309 -5.35 8.28 12.35
N VAL A 310 -4.88 7.02 12.36
CA VAL A 310 -5.73 5.83 12.37
C VAL A 310 -5.96 5.38 13.82
N PRO A 311 -7.22 5.31 14.30
CA PRO A 311 -7.55 4.72 15.59
C PRO A 311 -7.11 3.25 15.64
N ASP A 312 -6.83 2.73 16.84
CA ASP A 312 -6.46 1.32 17.04
C ASP A 312 -7.45 0.40 16.32
N THR A 313 -6.99 -0.31 15.28
CA THR A 313 -7.85 -1.23 14.52
C THR A 313 -8.25 -2.46 15.35
N GLY A 314 -7.65 -2.64 16.53
CA GLY A 314 -8.04 -3.60 17.57
C GLY A 314 -9.49 -3.47 18.04
N VAL A 315 -10.03 -2.24 18.10
CA VAL A 315 -11.41 -1.95 18.53
C VAL A 315 -12.41 -1.90 17.38
N LEU A 316 -11.97 -2.06 16.13
CA LEU A 316 -12.87 -2.07 14.98
C LEU A 316 -13.47 -3.48 14.82
N PRO A 317 -14.81 -3.62 14.72
CA PRO A 317 -15.43 -4.92 14.56
C PRO A 317 -14.94 -5.60 13.26
N ILE A 318 -14.49 -6.85 13.37
CA ILE A 318 -14.10 -7.66 12.22
C ILE A 318 -15.37 -7.96 11.41
N TYR A 319 -15.44 -7.38 10.22
CA TYR A 319 -16.65 -7.35 9.40
C TYR A 319 -16.98 -8.71 8.77
N THR A 320 -18.24 -9.13 8.89
CA THR A 320 -18.85 -10.16 8.03
C THR A 320 -19.65 -9.47 6.91
N PRO A 321 -19.38 -9.77 5.62
CA PRO A 321 -20.13 -9.18 4.53
C PRO A 321 -21.56 -9.74 4.46
N ARG A 322 -22.58 -8.87 4.35
CA ARG A 322 -23.97 -9.25 4.07
C ARG A 322 -24.06 -9.80 2.64
N LYS A 323 -24.53 -11.04 2.49
CA LYS A 323 -24.60 -11.74 1.20
C LYS A 323 -25.78 -11.32 0.31
N HIS A 324 -26.86 -10.76 0.87
CA HIS A 324 -28.05 -10.37 0.09
C HIS A 324 -28.75 -9.15 0.69
N VAL A 325 -29.26 -8.25 -0.16
CA VAL A 325 -30.08 -7.09 0.22
C VAL A 325 -31.42 -7.24 -0.50
N SER A 326 -32.49 -7.52 0.24
CA SER A 326 -33.85 -7.53 -0.31
C SER A 326 -34.33 -6.09 -0.51
N MET A 327 -34.82 -5.75 -1.69
CA MET A 327 -35.32 -4.39 -2.03
C MET A 327 -36.73 -4.09 -1.47
N SER A 328 -37.40 -5.06 -0.85
CA SER A 328 -38.78 -4.94 -0.35
C SER A 328 -38.92 -4.60 1.14
N SER A 329 -37.82 -4.50 1.89
CA SER A 329 -37.85 -4.13 3.31
C SER A 329 -37.80 -2.60 3.49
N PRO A 330 -38.47 -2.00 4.50
CA PRO A 330 -38.23 -0.61 4.92
C PRO A 330 -36.76 -0.34 5.28
N GLU A 331 -36.02 -1.40 5.65
CA GLU A 331 -34.57 -1.40 5.89
C GLU A 331 -33.76 -1.51 4.58
N ALA A 332 -34.40 -1.79 3.43
CA ALA A 332 -33.76 -1.69 2.11
C ALA A 332 -33.46 -0.24 1.71
N LEU A 333 -34.16 0.71 2.36
CA LEU A 333 -33.90 2.14 2.29
C LEU A 333 -32.90 2.60 3.38
N GLY A 334 -32.55 1.72 4.34
CA GLY A 334 -31.57 1.94 5.41
C GLY A 334 -30.24 1.26 5.10
N ILE A 335 -29.26 2.05 4.67
CA ILE A 335 -28.02 1.53 4.10
C ILE A 335 -26.99 1.27 5.20
N THR A 336 -27.08 0.10 5.84
CA THR A 336 -25.89 -0.55 6.42
C THR A 336 -25.85 -2.03 5.99
N PRO A 337 -24.76 -2.52 5.38
CA PRO A 337 -24.55 -3.95 5.18
C PRO A 337 -24.02 -4.64 6.44
N PHE A 338 -23.87 -3.94 7.57
CA PHE A 338 -23.34 -4.47 8.82
C PHE A 338 -24.36 -4.29 9.95
N LEU A 339 -24.78 -5.40 10.55
CA LEU A 339 -25.40 -5.37 11.87
C LEU A 339 -24.28 -5.36 12.91
N LEU A 340 -24.38 -4.48 13.91
CA LEU A 340 -23.62 -4.67 15.15
C LEU A 340 -23.92 -6.11 15.63
N PRO A 341 -22.91 -6.91 16.02
CA PRO A 341 -23.19 -8.17 16.68
C PRO A 341 -24.17 -7.87 17.82
N PRO A 342 -25.26 -8.64 17.97
CA PRO A 342 -26.09 -8.47 19.15
C PRO A 342 -25.17 -8.55 20.36
N PRO A 343 -25.34 -7.67 21.37
CA PRO A 343 -24.55 -7.77 22.59
C PRO A 343 -24.61 -9.23 23.02
N LYS A 344 -23.44 -9.85 23.26
CA LYS A 344 -23.39 -11.22 23.78
C LYS A 344 -24.40 -11.24 24.90
N ALA A 345 -25.51 -11.95 24.70
CA ALA A 345 -26.44 -12.20 25.77
C ALA A 345 -25.58 -12.93 26.79
N LEU A 346 -25.22 -12.23 27.87
CA LEU A 346 -24.89 -12.92 29.09
C LEU A 346 -26.09 -13.83 29.30
N SER A 347 -25.87 -15.13 29.11
CA SER A 347 -26.86 -16.15 29.38
C SER A 347 -27.13 -16.10 30.87
N MET A 348 -28.00 -15.20 31.29
CA MET A 348 -28.72 -15.35 32.54
C MET A 348 -29.67 -16.52 32.28
N ASN A 349 -29.27 -17.68 32.80
CA ASN A 349 -30.13 -18.84 32.93
C ASN A 349 -31.37 -18.41 33.72
N CYS A 350 -32.47 -18.10 33.04
CA CYS A 350 -33.79 -18.11 33.64
C CYS A 350 -34.51 -19.34 33.09
N ALA A 351 -34.78 -20.29 33.99
CA ALA A 351 -35.43 -21.56 33.70
C ALA A 351 -36.85 -21.34 33.14
N PRO A 352 -37.35 -22.25 32.29
CA PRO A 352 -38.66 -22.12 31.65
C PRO A 352 -39.76 -22.57 32.61
N GLY A 353 -40.66 -21.65 33.00
CA GLY A 353 -41.84 -22.01 33.77
C GLY A 353 -42.56 -20.84 34.39
N ALA A 354 -43.27 -20.04 33.59
CA ALA A 354 -44.45 -19.31 34.05
C ALA A 354 -45.28 -18.85 32.85
N LEU A 355 -46.53 -19.34 32.82
CA LEU A 355 -47.59 -18.99 31.89
C LEU A 355 -47.81 -17.45 31.89
N ALA A 356 -47.86 -16.83 30.70
CA ALA A 356 -48.24 -15.43 30.58
C ALA A 356 -49.75 -15.27 30.87
N PRO A 357 -50.19 -14.35 31.75
CA PRO A 357 -51.59 -13.96 31.81
C PRO A 357 -51.90 -12.96 30.67
N ALA A 358 -53.08 -13.11 30.07
CA ALA A 358 -53.60 -12.24 29.01
C ALA A 358 -53.70 -10.77 29.47
N PRO A 359 -53.59 -9.80 28.54
CA PRO A 359 -53.68 -8.38 28.90
C PRO A 359 -55.10 -7.99 29.32
N PRO A 360 -55.30 -7.24 30.42
CA PRO A 360 -56.61 -6.70 30.77
C PRO A 360 -56.99 -5.55 29.83
N GLN A 361 -58.26 -5.53 29.43
CA GLN A 361 -58.88 -4.45 28.67
C GLN A 361 -58.97 -3.16 29.50
N LEU A 362 -58.78 -2.03 28.82
CA LEU A 362 -58.77 -0.68 29.39
C LEU A 362 -60.21 -0.21 29.62
N GLU A 363 -60.73 -0.31 30.84
CA GLU A 363 -61.93 0.43 31.26
C GLU A 363 -61.51 1.67 32.07
N ILE A 364 -61.97 2.82 31.60
CA ILE A 364 -61.73 4.14 32.17
C ILE A 364 -62.81 4.41 33.21
N HIS A 365 -62.43 4.61 34.47
CA HIS A 365 -63.28 5.30 35.44
C HIS A 365 -62.44 6.23 36.31
N ASN A 366 -62.92 7.48 36.41
CA ASN A 366 -62.35 8.56 37.21
C ASN A 366 -62.89 8.50 38.65
N ALA A 367 -62.06 8.98 39.59
CA ALA A 367 -62.38 9.85 40.73
C ALA A 367 -61.83 9.40 42.11
N GLU A 368 -61.09 10.36 42.69
CA GLU A 368 -61.03 10.77 44.11
C GLU A 368 -60.26 9.99 45.19
N ALA A 369 -59.78 10.83 46.12
CA ALA A 369 -58.77 10.69 47.16
C ALA A 369 -59.16 9.78 48.34
N ASP A 370 -58.19 9.20 49.06
CA ASP A 370 -57.67 9.69 50.35
C ASP A 370 -56.67 8.69 50.98
N ASP A 371 -56.08 9.12 52.09
CA ASP A 371 -54.82 8.80 52.78
C ASP A 371 -54.54 7.42 53.42
N THR A 372 -53.26 7.22 53.79
CA THR A 372 -52.64 6.37 54.86
C THR A 372 -52.17 4.90 54.69
N SER A 373 -50.85 4.73 54.94
CA SER A 373 -50.18 3.77 55.88
C SER A 373 -49.75 2.33 55.49
N SER A 374 -48.43 2.20 55.24
CA SER A 374 -47.43 1.17 55.66
C SER A 374 -47.64 -0.35 55.47
N ALA A 375 -46.74 -1.00 54.70
CA ALA A 375 -45.65 -1.90 55.19
C ALA A 375 -45.27 -3.04 54.19
N GLY A 376 -43.96 -3.17 53.87
CA GLY A 376 -43.26 -4.46 53.73
C GLY A 376 -42.88 -5.07 52.36
N ARG A 377 -41.67 -4.73 51.84
CA ARG A 377 -40.70 -5.52 50.99
C ARG A 377 -41.15 -6.10 49.61
N PRO A 378 -40.25 -6.54 48.69
CA PRO A 378 -38.82 -6.25 48.47
C PRO A 378 -38.52 -5.67 47.06
N ALA A 379 -37.23 -5.44 46.76
CA ALA A 379 -36.67 -4.80 45.57
C ALA A 379 -37.17 -5.34 44.21
N SER A 380 -37.65 -4.43 43.36
CA SER A 380 -37.96 -4.65 41.94
C SER A 380 -37.09 -3.75 41.08
N CYS A 381 -36.61 -4.31 39.97
CA CYS A 381 -35.69 -3.72 39.00
C CYS A 381 -36.12 -2.33 38.51
N ALA A 382 -35.22 -1.36 38.66
CA ALA A 382 -35.37 -0.04 38.09
C ALA A 382 -35.32 -0.10 36.55
N SER A 383 -36.40 0.33 35.90
CA SER A 383 -36.43 0.69 34.49
C SER A 383 -35.86 2.11 34.34
N PHE A 384 -34.64 2.24 33.83
CA PHE A 384 -34.13 3.54 33.39
C PHE A 384 -34.63 3.82 31.98
N ASN A 385 -35.69 4.63 31.91
CA ASN A 385 -36.11 5.35 30.71
C ASN A 385 -35.05 6.39 30.30
N SER A 386 -34.90 6.55 28.98
CA SER A 386 -34.51 7.79 28.28
C SER A 386 -33.22 8.50 28.73
N MET A 387 -32.11 8.28 27.99
CA MET A 387 -30.98 9.21 28.03
C MET A 387 -31.22 10.39 27.08
N ASP A 388 -31.39 11.54 27.70
CA ASP A 388 -31.46 12.88 27.14
C ASP A 388 -30.24 13.24 26.28
N SER A 389 -30.52 13.87 25.14
CA SER A 389 -29.54 14.32 24.16
C SER A 389 -29.14 15.77 24.41
N ARG A 390 -28.30 16.03 25.41
CA ARG A 390 -27.57 17.30 25.53
C ARG A 390 -26.19 17.09 26.15
N THR A 391 -25.14 17.22 25.34
CA THR A 391 -23.80 17.56 25.84
C THR A 391 -23.11 18.53 24.86
N PRO A 392 -22.38 19.54 25.37
CA PRO A 392 -22.03 20.75 24.62
C PRO A 392 -20.72 20.64 23.83
N LEU A 393 -20.64 21.49 22.81
CA LEU A 393 -19.46 21.76 21.99
C LEU A 393 -18.28 22.25 22.86
N VAL A 394 -17.20 21.47 22.89
CA VAL A 394 -15.90 21.95 23.37
C VAL A 394 -15.19 22.66 22.21
N ARG A 395 -15.09 23.98 22.35
CA ARG A 395 -14.24 24.89 21.56
C ARG A 395 -12.82 24.79 22.14
N THR A 396 -11.81 24.52 21.32
CA THR A 396 -10.42 24.83 21.68
C THR A 396 -9.75 25.56 20.52
N ALA A 397 -9.06 26.63 20.92
CA ALA A 397 -8.26 27.53 20.11
C ALA A 397 -6.94 26.89 19.69
#